data_AF-A0A645H4B0-F1
#
_entry.id   AF-A0A645H4B0-F1
#
_cell.length_a   1.000
_cell.length_b   1.000
_cell.length_c   1.000
_cell.angle_alpha   90.00
_cell.angle_beta   90.00
_cell.angle_gamma   90.00
#
_symmetry.space_group_name_H-M   'P 1'
#
loop_
_entity.id
_entity.type
_entity.pdbx_description
1 polymer ?
#
loop_
_entity_poly.entity_id
_entity_poly.type
_entity_poly.pdbx_seq_one_letter_code
_entity_poly.pdbx_strand_id
1 'polypeptide(L)'
;MLRYAVGHFPTTAQAGEAGNFCLAGHRSYAYGAFFNRLDQLRAGDALIVERNGETFTYSVSEILVVEPDDTWVLNPTEDAQITLVTCTPIRVGTQRLIVKGVLQQ
;
A
#
# COMPACT_ATOMS: atom_id res chain seq x y z
N MET A 1 2.73 -2.91 15.91
CA MET A 1 4.04 -3.47 15.52
C MET A 1 4.31 -3.04 14.06
N LEU A 2 4.84 -1.83 13.84
CA LEU A 2 5.19 -1.33 12.49
C LEU A 2 6.66 -0.89 12.40
N ARG A 3 7.42 -1.02 13.50
CA ARG A 3 8.82 -0.57 13.60
C ARG A 3 9.78 -1.29 12.66
N TYR A 4 9.43 -2.49 12.18
CA TYR A 4 10.33 -3.37 11.42
C TYR A 4 9.65 -4.14 10.26
N ALA A 5 8.36 -3.94 10.00
CA ALA A 5 7.61 -4.69 9.00
C ALA A 5 6.44 -3.87 8.44
N VAL A 6 5.98 -4.24 7.25
CA VAL A 6 4.71 -3.79 6.67
C VAL A 6 3.59 -4.60 7.33
N GLY A 7 2.53 -3.92 7.78
CA GLY A 7 1.37 -4.54 8.41
C GLY A 7 0.18 -4.59 7.45
N HIS A 8 -0.52 -5.73 7.40
CA HIS A 8 -1.81 -5.86 6.72
C HIS A 8 -2.94 -5.34 7.62
N PHE A 9 -3.90 -4.63 7.03
CA PHE A 9 -5.13 -4.26 7.74
C PHE A 9 -6.02 -5.50 7.91
N PRO A 10 -6.32 -5.96 9.13
CA PRO A 10 -6.94 -7.28 9.35
C PRO A 10 -8.31 -7.49 8.70
N THR A 11 -9.03 -6.39 8.42
CA THR A 11 -10.39 -6.40 7.88
C THR A 11 -10.44 -6.23 6.36
N THR A 12 -9.28 -6.20 5.69
CA THR A 12 -9.17 -5.99 4.24
C THR A 12 -8.93 -7.30 3.51
N ALA A 13 -9.16 -7.33 2.19
CA ALA A 13 -9.03 -8.54 1.37
C ALA A 13 -7.60 -9.08 1.39
N GLN A 14 -7.37 -10.36 1.08
CA GLN A 14 -6.01 -10.88 0.92
C GLN A 14 -5.45 -10.58 -0.47
N ALA A 15 -4.13 -10.74 -0.63
CA ALA A 15 -3.50 -10.68 -1.95
C ALA A 15 -4.13 -11.70 -2.90
N GLY A 16 -4.45 -11.24 -4.12
CA GLY A 16 -5.12 -12.00 -5.18
C GLY A 16 -6.65 -12.08 -5.07
N GLU A 17 -7.25 -11.74 -3.94
CA GLU A 17 -8.70 -11.81 -3.74
C GLU A 17 -9.41 -10.56 -4.29
N ALA A 18 -10.66 -10.73 -4.72
CA ALA A 18 -11.53 -9.60 -5.02
C ALA A 18 -11.70 -8.74 -3.76
N GLY A 19 -11.56 -7.43 -3.93
CA GLY A 19 -11.47 -6.50 -2.82
C GLY A 19 -10.15 -5.75 -2.78
N ASN A 20 -9.96 -5.00 -1.70
CA ASN A 20 -8.83 -4.11 -1.54
C ASN A 20 -7.86 -4.71 -0.50
N PHE A 21 -6.68 -5.17 -0.92
CA PHE A 21 -5.63 -5.67 -0.04
C PHE A 21 -4.79 -4.49 0.48
N CYS A 22 -4.98 -4.12 1.75
CA CYS A 22 -4.39 -2.90 2.30
C CYS A 22 -3.17 -3.19 3.17
N LEU A 23 -2.08 -2.49 2.92
CA LEU A 23 -0.81 -2.61 3.65
C LEU A 23 -0.35 -1.24 4.16
N ALA A 24 0.10 -1.17 5.41
CA ALA A 24 0.71 0.01 6.00
C ALA A 24 2.19 -0.23 6.33
N GLY A 25 3.06 0.71 5.97
CA GLY A 25 4.48 0.66 6.27
C GLY A 25 5.02 2.00 6.76
N HIS A 26 5.91 1.99 7.76
CA HIS A 26 6.56 3.22 8.20
C HIS A 26 7.51 3.78 7.13
N ARG A 27 7.52 5.10 7.01
CA ARG A 27 8.52 5.88 6.29
C ARG A 27 9.70 6.21 7.21
N SER A 28 10.49 5.19 7.59
CA SER A 28 11.60 5.34 8.56
C SER A 28 12.96 5.50 7.89
N TYR A 29 13.59 6.68 8.03
CA TYR A 29 14.95 6.96 7.54
C TYR A 29 16.06 6.19 8.27
N ALA A 30 15.77 5.62 9.45
CA ALA A 30 16.78 5.03 10.36
C ALA A 30 16.91 3.50 10.26
N TYR A 31 15.89 2.78 9.79
CA TYR A 31 15.88 1.33 9.71
C TYR A 31 15.08 0.87 8.48
N GLY A 32 15.73 0.17 7.55
CA GLY A 32 15.10 -0.56 6.45
C GLY A 32 14.49 0.30 5.32
N ALA A 33 14.72 -0.10 4.08
CA ALA A 33 14.08 0.48 2.89
C ALA A 33 12.63 -0.01 2.74
N PHE A 34 11.76 0.29 3.73
CA PHE A 34 10.32 0.01 3.68
C PHE A 34 9.63 0.93 2.64
N PHE A 35 8.49 1.55 2.98
CA PHE A 35 7.81 2.51 2.10
C PHE A 35 8.49 3.89 2.03
N ASN A 36 9.79 3.98 2.35
CA ASN A 36 10.58 5.20 2.26
C ASN A 36 10.57 5.83 0.87
N ARG A 37 10.61 4.97 -0.16
CA ARG A 37 10.64 5.32 -1.58
C ARG A 37 9.30 5.13 -2.27
N LEU A 38 8.22 4.95 -1.51
CA LEU A 38 6.88 4.75 -2.08
C LEU A 38 6.44 5.95 -2.94
N ASP A 39 6.95 7.14 -2.63
CA ASP A 39 6.77 8.38 -3.40
C ASP A 39 7.50 8.41 -4.75
N GLN A 40 8.35 7.42 -5.04
CA GLN A 40 9.07 7.33 -6.31
C GLN A 40 8.32 6.48 -7.34
N LEU A 41 7.31 5.74 -6.91
CA LEU A 41 6.45 4.96 -7.80
C LEU A 41 5.68 5.86 -8.73
N ARG A 42 5.34 5.32 -9.89
CA ARG A 42 4.55 5.96 -10.94
C ARG A 42 3.46 5.01 -11.41
N ALA A 43 2.42 5.57 -12.01
CA ALA A 43 1.40 4.77 -12.69
C ALA A 43 2.07 3.82 -13.71
N GLY A 44 1.64 2.56 -13.71
CA GLY A 44 2.22 1.49 -14.52
C GLY A 44 3.29 0.64 -13.82
N ASP A 45 3.92 1.14 -12.75
CA ASP A 45 4.94 0.37 -12.03
C ASP A 45 4.35 -0.92 -11.43
N ALA A 46 5.16 -1.98 -11.37
CA ALA A 46 4.74 -3.27 -10.84
C ALA A 46 4.89 -3.34 -9.31
N LEU A 47 3.87 -3.86 -8.64
CA LEU A 47 3.88 -4.25 -7.23
C LEU A 47 3.71 -5.77 -7.16
N ILE A 48 4.73 -6.48 -6.69
CA ILE A 48 4.73 -7.94 -6.65
C ILE A 48 4.55 -8.40 -5.19
N VAL A 49 3.56 -9.28 -4.97
CA VAL A 49 3.26 -9.86 -3.67
C VAL A 49 3.36 -11.38 -3.77
N GLU A 50 4.16 -11.99 -2.90
CA GLU A 50 4.22 -13.45 -2.77
C GLU A 50 3.47 -13.91 -1.52
N ARG A 51 2.55 -14.87 -1.68
CA ARG A 51 1.77 -15.46 -0.59
C ARG A 51 1.52 -16.92 -0.88
N ASN A 52 1.80 -17.79 0.11
CA ASN A 52 1.55 -19.23 0.02
C ASN A 52 2.16 -19.94 -1.21
N GLY A 53 3.25 -19.41 -1.77
CA GLY A 53 3.88 -19.95 -2.98
C GLY A 53 3.28 -19.45 -4.29
N GLU A 54 2.32 -18.52 -4.24
CA GLU A 54 1.74 -17.82 -5.39
C GLU A 54 2.26 -16.38 -5.47
N THR A 55 2.39 -15.86 -6.69
CA THR A 55 2.86 -14.50 -6.97
C THR A 55 1.75 -13.69 -7.62
N PHE A 56 1.40 -12.56 -7.01
CA PHE A 56 0.39 -11.63 -7.48
C PHE A 56 1.08 -10.34 -7.94
N THR A 57 0.91 -9.98 -9.21
CA THR A 57 1.48 -8.75 -9.76
C THR A 57 0.38 -7.72 -9.94
N TYR A 58 0.48 -6.58 -9.26
CA TYR A 58 -0.40 -5.45 -9.45
C TYR A 58 0.32 -4.36 -10.25
N SER A 59 -0.41 -3.58 -11.03
CA SER A 59 0.14 -2.37 -11.65
C SER A 59 -0.39 -1.14 -10.93
N VAL A 60 0.49 -0.20 -10.59
CA VAL A 60 0.12 1.06 -9.95
C VAL A 60 -0.89 1.81 -10.83
N SER A 61 -2.06 2.10 -10.27
CA SER A 61 -3.16 2.78 -10.96
C SER A 61 -3.33 4.22 -10.47
N GLU A 62 -3.09 4.47 -9.19
CA GLU A 62 -3.36 5.77 -8.56
C GLU A 62 -2.34 6.07 -7.45
N ILE A 63 -1.96 7.34 -7.34
CA ILE A 63 -1.13 7.85 -6.24
C ILE A 63 -1.80 9.12 -5.71
N LEU A 64 -2.09 9.14 -4.41
CA LEU A 64 -2.82 10.23 -3.76
C LEU A 64 -2.24 10.58 -2.39
N VAL A 65 -2.44 11.83 -1.98
CA VAL A 65 -2.15 12.30 -0.62
C VAL A 65 -3.48 12.65 0.04
N VAL A 66 -3.74 12.06 1.20
CA VAL A 66 -5.01 12.20 1.93
C VAL A 66 -4.78 12.56 3.39
N GLU A 67 -5.82 13.03 4.06
CA GLU A 67 -5.78 13.28 5.49
C GLU A 67 -5.79 11.97 6.28
N PRO A 68 -5.26 11.93 7.53
CA PRO A 68 -5.22 10.71 8.32
C PRO A 68 -6.59 10.06 8.58
N ASP A 69 -7.66 10.87 8.58
CA ASP A 69 -9.03 10.44 8.85
C ASP A 69 -9.77 9.97 7.57
N ASP A 70 -9.16 10.10 6.39
CA ASP A 70 -9.68 9.65 5.09
C ASP A 70 -9.59 8.13 4.93
N THR A 71 -10.35 7.41 5.75
CA THR A 71 -10.36 5.93 5.79
C THR A 71 -11.00 5.28 4.56
N TRP A 72 -11.71 6.04 3.73
CA TRP A 72 -12.37 5.56 2.51
C TRP A 72 -11.40 4.92 1.51
N VAL A 73 -10.10 5.26 1.57
CA VAL A 73 -9.06 4.65 0.74
C VAL A 73 -8.86 3.15 1.01
N LEU A 74 -9.34 2.66 2.15
CA LEU A 74 -9.27 1.26 2.58
C LEU A 74 -10.55 0.47 2.25
N ASN A 75 -11.57 1.14 1.70
CA ASN A 75 -12.85 0.49 1.40
C ASN A 75 -12.65 -0.68 0.43
N PRO A 76 -13.50 -1.73 0.54
CA PRO A 76 -13.47 -2.83 -0.40
C PRO A 76 -13.82 -2.37 -1.82
N THR A 77 -13.28 -3.06 -2.79
CA THR A 77 -13.50 -2.84 -4.23
C THR A 77 -14.09 -4.10 -4.87
N GLU A 78 -14.72 -3.96 -6.04
CA GLU A 78 -15.20 -5.12 -6.79
C GLU A 78 -14.02 -5.91 -7.40
N ASP A 79 -13.05 -5.18 -7.96
CA ASP A 79 -11.82 -5.76 -8.50
C ASP A 79 -10.80 -6.05 -7.40
N ALA A 80 -9.85 -6.94 -7.70
CA ALA A 80 -8.68 -7.20 -6.87
C ALA A 80 -7.70 -6.02 -6.95
N GLN A 81 -7.61 -5.25 -5.86
CA GLN A 81 -6.73 -4.10 -5.73
C GLN A 81 -5.76 -4.26 -4.56
N ILE A 82 -4.67 -3.49 -4.60
CA ILE A 82 -3.74 -3.33 -3.50
C ILE A 82 -3.64 -1.84 -3.13
N THR A 83 -3.64 -1.53 -1.83
CA THR A 83 -3.45 -0.18 -1.32
C THR A 83 -2.28 -0.14 -0.35
N LEU A 84 -1.24 0.62 -0.69
CA LEU A 84 -0.05 0.82 0.13
C LEU A 84 -0.14 2.19 0.83
N VAL A 85 -0.04 2.20 2.16
CA VAL A 85 -0.22 3.38 3.00
C VAL A 85 1.07 3.71 3.74
N THR A 86 1.52 4.97 3.64
CA THR A 86 2.61 5.49 4.46
C THR A 86 2.40 6.94 4.89
N CYS A 87 3.20 7.44 5.83
CA CYS A 87 3.11 8.83 6.29
C CYS A 87 3.83 9.79 5.34
N THR A 88 3.27 10.99 5.16
CA THR A 88 3.87 12.09 4.39
C THR A 88 3.49 13.44 5.02
N PRO A 89 4.26 14.53 4.86
CA PRO A 89 5.64 14.63 4.36
C PRO A 89 6.64 13.88 5.25
N ILE A 90 7.84 13.60 4.73
CA ILE A 90 8.93 12.94 5.49
C ILE A 90 9.16 13.67 6.82
N ARG A 91 9.35 12.92 7.92
CA ARG A 91 9.60 13.40 9.30
C ARG A 91 8.46 14.15 9.99
N VAL A 92 7.45 14.61 9.25
CA VAL A 92 6.29 15.33 9.81
C VAL A 92 5.08 14.40 9.94
N GLY A 93 4.74 13.67 8.86
CA GLY A 93 3.71 12.65 8.87
C GLY A 93 2.28 13.15 9.13
N THR A 94 2.00 14.41 8.81
CA THR A 94 0.67 15.04 8.96
C THR A 94 -0.40 14.42 8.06
N GLN A 95 0.01 13.85 6.93
CA GLN A 95 -0.86 13.27 5.91
C GLN A 95 -0.46 11.81 5.62
N ARG A 96 -1.21 11.16 4.73
CA ARG A 96 -0.92 9.81 4.25
C ARG A 96 -0.67 9.85 2.75
N LEU A 97 0.43 9.23 2.33
CA LEU A 97 0.67 8.88 0.93
C LEU A 97 0.06 7.50 0.70
N ILE A 98 -0.78 7.42 -0.31
CA ILE A 98 -1.47 6.21 -0.72
C ILE A 98 -1.03 5.88 -2.14
N VAL A 99 -0.64 4.63 -2.37
CA VAL A 99 -0.42 4.08 -3.70
C VAL A 99 -1.38 2.93 -3.89
N LYS A 100 -2.22 3.00 -4.92
CA LYS A 100 -3.12 1.92 -5.32
C LYS A 100 -2.60 1.21 -6.55
N GLY A 101 -2.88 -0.08 -6.63
CA GLY A 101 -2.66 -0.88 -7.82
C GLY A 101 -3.78 -1.86 -8.08
N VAL A 102 -3.92 -2.28 -9.33
CA VAL A 102 -4.92 -3.26 -9.79
C VAL A 102 -4.20 -4.52 -10.22
N LEU A 103 -4.72 -5.69 -9.83
CA LEU A 103 -4.14 -6.98 -10.17
C LEU A 103 -4.07 -7.13 -11.69
N GLN A 104 -2.89 -7.47 -12.19
CA GLN A 104 -2.66 -7.86 -13.57
C GLN A 104 -2.91 -9.37 -13.66
N GLN A 105 -3.77 -9.77 -14.59
CA GLN A 105 -4.04 -11.18 -14.90
C GLN A 105 -2.82 -11.84 -15.54
#